data_AF-A0A3C1LHV4-F1
#
_entry.id   AF-A0A3C1LHV4-F1
#
_cell.length_a   1.000
_cell.length_b   1.000
_cell.length_c   1.000
_cell.angle_alpha   90.00
_cell.angle_beta   90.00
_cell.angle_gamma   90.00
#
_symmetry.space_group_name_H-M   'P 1'
#
loop_
_entity.id
_entity.type
_entity.pdbx_description
1 polymer ?
#
loop_
_entity_poly.entity_id
_entity_poly.type
_entity_poly.pdbx_seq_one_letter_code
_entity_poly.pdbx_strand_id
1 'polypeptide(L)' 'SGNFNTRDDGQKTYTSKVQVNYEQGKITPVSFDWKQESRYATGQYKIEIYHNGYKIGEGYKTLKKGGLFS' A
#
# COMPACT_ATOMS: atom_id res chain seq x y z
N SER A 1 7.77 -6.75 -7.23
CA SER A 1 7.51 -5.38 -7.72
C SER A 1 6.99 -5.45 -9.14
N GLY A 2 6.22 -4.47 -9.58
CA GLY A 2 5.69 -4.39 -10.94
C GLY A 2 5.14 -3.01 -11.24
N ASN A 3 4.59 -2.82 -12.44
CA ASN A 3 4.01 -1.55 -12.85
C ASN A 3 2.52 -1.73 -13.14
N PHE A 4 1.70 -0.75 -12.79
CA PHE A 4 0.29 -0.71 -13.16
C PHE A 4 -0.07 0.65 -13.73
N ASN A 5 -0.99 0.67 -14.70
CA ASN A 5 -1.48 1.91 -15.27
C ASN A 5 -2.66 2.41 -14.43
N THR A 6 -2.51 3.59 -13.85
CA THR A 6 -3.63 4.38 -13.32
C THR A 6 -4.30 5.14 -14.46
N ARG A 7 -5.61 5.38 -14.34
CA ARG A 7 -6.37 6.08 -15.39
C ARG A 7 -5.96 7.56 -15.53
N ASP A 8 -5.62 8.18 -14.41
CA ASP A 8 -5.37 9.64 -14.34
C ASP A 8 -3.87 9.98 -14.30
N ASP A 9 -3.05 9.15 -13.64
CA ASP A 9 -1.65 9.47 -13.29
C ASP A 9 -0.62 8.65 -14.08
N GLY A 10 -1.06 7.86 -15.07
CA GLY A 10 -0.19 7.00 -15.88
C GLY A 10 0.38 5.79 -15.12
N GLN A 11 1.58 5.35 -15.50
CA GLN A 11 2.18 4.12 -14.99
C GLN A 11 2.82 4.32 -13.61
N LYS A 12 2.29 3.65 -12.57
CA LYS A 12 2.86 3.64 -11.21
C LYS A 12 3.56 2.32 -10.92
N THR A 13 4.68 2.39 -10.22
CA THR A 13 5.42 1.25 -9.68
C THR A 13 4.84 0.84 -8.33
N TYR A 14 4.66 -0.47 -8.13
CA TYR A 14 4.24 -1.04 -6.85
C TYR A 14 5.26 -2.06 -6.34
N THR A 15 5.38 -2.15 -5.02
CA THR A 15 6.20 -3.17 -4.34
C THR A 15 5.44 -4.48 -4.22
N SER A 16 4.19 -4.43 -3.77
CA SER A 16 3.29 -5.57 -3.58
C SER A 16 1.92 -5.37 -4.23
N LYS A 17 1.34 -6.43 -4.78
CA LYS A 17 -0.03 -6.47 -5.32
C LYS A 17 -0.85 -7.47 -4.54
N VAL A 18 -1.98 -7.02 -3.99
CA VAL A 18 -2.92 -7.86 -3.25
C VAL A 18 -4.20 -7.94 -4.04
N GLN A 19 -4.64 -9.16 -4.36
CA GLN A 19 -5.97 -9.38 -4.92
C GLN A 19 -6.96 -9.50 -3.76
N VAL A 20 -7.92 -8.58 -3.70
CA VAL A 20 -8.95 -8.54 -2.66
C VAL A 20 -10.29 -8.87 -3.32
N ASN A 21 -11.02 -9.83 -2.75
CA ASN A 21 -12.41 -10.05 -3.12
C ASN A 21 -13.24 -8.91 -2.54
N TYR A 22 -13.58 -7.95 -3.40
CA TYR A 22 -14.41 -6.81 -3.05
C TYR A 22 -15.89 -7.20 -3.19
N GLU A 23 -16.63 -7.15 -2.08
CA GLU A 23 -18.09 -7.29 -2.05
C GLU A 23 -18.70 -5.95 -1.64
N GLN A 24 -19.62 -5.42 -2.45
CA GLN A 24 -20.26 -4.13 -2.18
C GLN A 24 -21.03 -4.18 -0.86
N GLY A 25 -20.86 -3.15 -0.02
CA GLY A 25 -21.54 -3.05 1.28
C GLY A 25 -20.87 -3.84 2.42
N LYS A 26 -19.76 -4.53 2.17
CA LYS A 26 -18.98 -5.21 3.21
C LYS A 26 -17.61 -4.58 3.42
N ILE A 27 -17.20 -4.51 4.68
CA ILE A 27 -15.84 -4.13 5.06
C ILE A 27 -14.96 -5.37 4.93
N THR A 28 -14.03 -5.34 3.98
CA THR A 28 -13.01 -6.39 3.83
C THR A 28 -11.71 -5.92 4.47
N PRO A 29 -11.27 -6.50 5.60
CA PRO A 29 -9.97 -6.19 6.16
C PRO A 29 -8.88 -6.70 5.22
N VAL A 30 -7.98 -5.82 4.80
CA VAL A 30 -6.83 -6.17 3.96
C VAL A 30 -5.58 -6.05 4.81
N SER A 31 -4.92 -7.19 5.03
CA SER A 31 -3.59 -7.24 5.64
C SER A 31 -2.60 -7.75 4.60
N PHE A 32 -1.42 -7.14 4.55
CA PHE A 32 -0.36 -7.60 3.67
C PHE A 32 0.99 -7.49 4.36
N ASP A 33 1.81 -8.51 4.17
CA ASP A 33 3.19 -8.49 4.63
C ASP A 33 4.05 -7.75 3.61
N TRP A 34 4.60 -6.62 4.04
CA TRP A 34 5.58 -5.91 3.24
C TRP A 34 6.97 -6.50 3.46
N LYS A 35 7.39 -7.38 2.54
CA LYS A 35 8.74 -7.97 2.55
C LYS A 35 9.65 -7.16 1.61
N GLN A 36 10.56 -6.39 2.18
CA GLN A 36 11.62 -5.69 1.46
C GLN A 36 12.97 -6.31 1.82
N GLU A 37 13.83 -6.54 0.82
CA GLU A 37 15.20 -7.07 1.00
C GLU A 37 16.09 -6.11 1.81
N SER A 38 15.84 -4.81 1.71
CA SER A 38 16.56 -3.76 2.43
C SER A 38 15.80 -3.29 3.67
N ARG A 39 16.54 -2.72 4.63
CA ARG A 39 15.96 -2.05 5.81
C ARG A 39 14.97 -0.97 5.36
N TYR A 40 13.84 -0.89 6.05
CA TYR A 40 12.90 0.22 5.86
C TYR A 40 13.55 1.54 6.30
N ALA A 41 13.23 2.61 5.60
CA ALA A 41 13.59 3.96 6.03
C ALA A 41 12.62 4.43 7.12
N THR A 42 13.09 5.28 8.03
CA THR A 42 12.18 5.98 8.94
C THR A 42 11.49 7.10 8.19
N GLY A 43 10.19 7.25 8.35
CA GLY A 43 9.43 8.30 7.67
C GLY A 43 7.96 7.96 7.52
N GLN A 44 7.27 8.80 6.75
CA GLN A 44 5.85 8.62 6.45
C GLN A 44 5.69 7.80 5.17
N TYR A 45 5.04 6.66 5.29
CA TYR A 45 4.72 5.77 4.19
C TYR A 45 3.29 6.00 3.74
N LYS A 46 3.13 6.37 2.48
CA LYS A 46 1.82 6.52 1.84
C LYS A 46 1.36 5.17 1.28
N ILE A 47 0.14 4.80 1.62
CA ILE A 47 -0.54 3.58 1.14
C ILE A 47 -1.70 4.07 0.27
N GLU A 48 -1.75 3.61 -0.98
CA GLU A 48 -2.81 3.97 -1.93
C GLU A 48 -3.46 2.70 -2.47
N ILE A 49 -4.78 2.68 -2.49
CA ILE A 49 -5.57 1.54 -2.96
C ILE A 49 -6.29 1.94 -4.24
N TYR A 50 -6.09 1.18 -5.30
CA TYR A 50 -6.69 1.42 -6.61
C TYR A 50 -7.58 0.26 -7.04
N HIS A 51 -8.72 0.58 -7.65
CA HIS A 51 -9.64 -0.36 -8.28
C HIS A 51 -9.99 0.13 -9.69
N ASN A 52 -9.74 -0.71 -10.71
CA ASN A 52 -9.95 -0.38 -12.13
C ASN A 52 -9.32 0.95 -12.59
N GLY A 53 -8.17 1.29 -12.01
CA GLY A 53 -7.43 2.52 -12.29
C GLY A 53 -7.86 3.74 -11.47
N TYR A 54 -8.94 3.65 -10.69
CA TYR A 54 -9.41 4.70 -9.79
C TYR A 54 -8.90 4.49 -8.38
N LYS A 55 -8.52 5.57 -7.71
CA LYS A 55 -8.14 5.54 -6.30
C LYS A 55 -9.38 5.44 -5.42
N ILE A 56 -9.46 4.38 -4.63
CA ILE A 56 -10.59 4.12 -3.73
C ILE A 56 -10.22 4.28 -2.25
N GLY A 57 -8.94 4.47 -1.95
CA GLY A 57 -8.46 4.66 -0.59
C GLY A 57 -7.04 5.18 -0.51
N GLU A 58 -6.76 5.90 0.58
CA GLU A 58 -5.44 6.38 0.95
C GLU A 58 -5.25 6.21 2.46
N GLY A 59 -4.04 5.89 2.88
CA GLY A 59 -3.63 5.90 4.28
C GLY A 59 -2.18 6.28 4.41
N TYR A 60 -1.78 6.77 5.59
CA TYR A 60 -0.38 7.01 5.91
C TYR A 60 0.02 6.20 7.14
N LYS A 61 1.19 5.59 7.09
CA LYS A 61 1.81 4.91 8.22
C LYS A 61 3.19 5.50 8.46
N THR A 62 3.41 6.07 9.63
CA THR A 62 4.75 6.50 10.03
C THR A 62 5.53 5.31 10.56
N LEU A 63 6.61 4.96 9.87
CA LEU A 63 7.56 3.95 10.34
C LEU A 63 8.69 4.65 11.10
N LYS A 64 8.88 4.25 12.35
CA LYS A 64 9.95 4.73 13.22
C LYS A 64 10.86 3.56 13.55
N LYS A 65 12.16 3.82 13.68
CA LYS A 65 13.12 2.82 14.16
C LYS A 65 12.75 2.51 15.60
N GLY A 66 12.35 1.27 15.89
CA GLY A 66 12.09 0.83 17.26
C GLY A 66 13.35 1.00 18.10
N GLY A 67 13.30 1.89 19.09
CA GLY A 67 14.34 2.04 20.11
C GLY A 67 13.94 1.22 21.34
N LEU A 68 14.93 0.59 21.98
CA LEU A 68 14.79 -0.26 23.17
C LEU A 68 14.28 0.48 24.43
N PHE A 69 13.90 1.75 24.30
CA PHE A 69 13.36 2.60 25.35
C PHE A 69 12.20 3.40 24.76
N SER A 70 10.98 2.89 24.91
CA SER A 70 9.75 3.68 24.90
C SER A 70 9.12 3.58 26.27
#